data_AF-A0A6I6AF71-F1
#
_entry.id   AF-A0A6I6AF71-F1
#
_cell.length_a   1.000
_cell.length_b   1.000
_cell.length_c   1.000
_cell.angle_alpha   90.00
_cell.angle_beta   90.00
_cell.angle_gamma   90.00
#
_symmetry.space_group_name_H-M   'P 1'
#
loop_
_entity.id
_entity.type
_entity.pdbx_description
1 polymer ?
#
loop_
_entity_poly.entity_id
_entity_poly.type
_entity_poly.pdbx_seq_one_letter_code
_entity_poly.pdbx_strand_id
1 'polypeptide(L)' 'MHIISREANESILIGEHTVVKVLEVFEDRVKLSIESPGAEPAYWEETVYLDPVLEAEELESVQISG' A
#
# COMPACT_ATOMS: atom_id res chain seq x y z
N MET A 1 -18.46 -0.06 -1.50
CA MET A 1 -17.34 0.12 -0.57
C MET A 1 -17.80 -0.30 0.82
N HIS A 2 -17.20 -1.35 1.38
CA HIS A 2 -17.48 -1.82 2.74
C HIS A 2 -16.30 -1.43 3.63
N ILE A 3 -16.58 -0.72 4.72
CA ILE A 3 -15.57 -0.30 5.70
C ILE A 3 -15.71 -1.20 6.91
N ILE A 4 -14.62 -1.85 7.30
CA ILE A 4 -14.58 -2.80 8.41
C ILE A 4 -13.36 -2.45 9.26
N SER A 5 -13.56 -2.26 10.55
CA SER A 5 -12.49 -2.02 11.52
C SER A 5 -11.94 -3.34 12.06
N ARG A 6 -10.63 -3.44 12.20
CA ARG A 6 -9.95 -4.59 12.80
C ARG A 6 -8.85 -4.11 13.75
N GLU A 7 -8.79 -4.71 14.93
CA GLU A 7 -7.71 -4.50 15.91
C GLU A 7 -6.54 -5.47 15.69
N ALA A 8 -5.44 -5.27 16.42
CA ALA A 8 -4.29 -6.16 16.38
C ALA A 8 -4.69 -7.60 16.73
N ASN A 9 -4.17 -8.56 15.96
CA ASN A 9 -4.49 -9.98 15.96
C ASN A 9 -5.88 -10.37 15.43
N GLU A 10 -6.71 -9.42 15.02
CA GLU A 10 -7.95 -9.73 14.33
C GLU A 10 -7.70 -10.01 12.83
N SER A 11 -8.59 -10.81 12.25
CA SER A 11 -8.54 -11.17 10.84
C SER A 11 -9.90 -11.00 10.16
N ILE A 12 -9.86 -10.96 8.84
CA ILE A 12 -11.01 -11.01 7.97
C ILE A 12 -10.77 -12.01 6.84
N LEU A 13 -11.80 -12.79 6.54
CA LEU A 13 -11.84 -13.65 5.36
C LEU A 13 -12.50 -12.88 4.22
N ILE A 14 -11.80 -12.77 3.10
CA ILE A 14 -12.30 -12.17 1.86
C ILE A 14 -12.50 -13.30 0.85
N GLY A 15 -13.71 -13.42 0.28
CA GLY A 15 -14.07 -14.56 -0.55
C GLY A 15 -14.05 -15.86 0.24
N GLU A 16 -13.48 -16.91 -0.33
CA GLU A 16 -13.44 -18.23 0.31
C GLU A 16 -12.11 -18.56 0.97
N HIS A 17 -11.00 -17.97 0.50
CA HIS A 17 -9.64 -18.45 0.83
C HIS A 17 -8.65 -17.35 1.22
N THR A 18 -8.96 -16.07 0.97
CA THR A 18 -8.04 -14.98 1.28
C THR A 18 -8.23 -14.52 2.72
N VAL A 19 -7.19 -14.69 3.54
CA VAL A 19 -7.17 -14.22 4.93
C VAL A 19 -6.29 -12.98 5.02
N VAL A 20 -6.86 -11.89 5.53
CA VAL A 20 -6.11 -10.68 5.89
C VAL A 20 -6.09 -10.58 7.40
N LYS A 21 -4.91 -10.51 8.00
CA LYS A 21 -4.72 -10.40 9.45
C LYS A 21 -3.94 -9.14 9.80
N VAL A 22 -4.45 -8.40 10.79
CA VAL A 22 -3.70 -7.29 11.40
C VAL A 22 -2.70 -7.90 12.37
N LEU A 23 -1.41 -7.80 12.05
CA LEU A 23 -0.36 -8.30 12.93
C LEU A 23 -0.03 -7.28 14.01
N GLU A 24 0.24 -6.04 13.61
CA GLU A 24 0.68 -4.96 14.50
C GLU A 24 0.15 -3.61 14.00
N VAL A 25 -0.21 -2.73 14.93
CA VAL A 25 -0.66 -1.35 14.65
C VAL A 25 0.37 -0.40 15.25
N PHE A 26 0.90 0.49 14.42
CA PHE A 26 1.78 1.59 14.80
C PHE A 26 1.03 2.92 14.61
N GLU A 27 1.65 4.03 15.01
CA GLU A 27 1.03 5.36 14.92
C GLU A 27 0.71 5.77 13.47
N ASP A 28 1.61 5.46 12.53
CA ASP A 28 1.56 5.88 11.12
C ASP A 28 1.31 4.72 10.14
N ARG A 29 1.38 3.47 10.59
CA ARG A 29 1.32 2.30 9.72
C ARG A 29 0.72 1.07 10.41
N VAL A 30 0.30 0.12 9.59
CA VAL A 30 -0.20 -1.17 10.05
C VAL A 30 0.56 -2.27 9.33
N LYS A 31 0.95 -3.30 10.08
CA LYS A 31 1.54 -4.51 9.52
C LYS A 31 0.45 -5.54 9.28
N LEU A 32 0.29 -5.95 8.03
CA LEU A 32 -0.71 -6.91 7.61
C LEU A 32 -0.03 -8.22 7.18
N SER A 33 -0.65 -9.35 7.50
CA SER A 33 -0.42 -10.63 6.80
C SER A 33 -1.54 -10.82 5.80
N ILE A 34 -1.19 -11.20 4.57
CA ILE A 34 -2.16 -11.53 3.53
C ILE A 34 -1.80 -12.93 3.02
N GLU A 35 -2.72 -13.86 3.23
CA GLU A 35 -2.57 -15.26 2.84
C GLU A 35 -3.66 -15.60 1.83
N SER A 36 -3.25 -15.90 0.60
CA SER A 36 -4.14 -16.24 -0.51
C SER A 36 -3.64 -17.50 -1.21
N PRO A 37 -3.90 -18.69 -0.65
CA PRO A 37 -3.43 -19.95 -1.24
C PRO A 37 -4.03 -20.15 -2.65
N GLY A 38 -3.17 -20.49 -3.61
CA GLY A 38 -3.58 -20.74 -5.00
C GLY A 38 -3.85 -19.49 -5.84
N ALA A 39 -3.70 -18.29 -5.29
CA ALA A 39 -3.79 -17.03 -6.03
C ALA A 39 -2.42 -16.57 -6.55
N GLU A 40 -2.45 -15.67 -7.53
CA GLU A 40 -1.27 -14.89 -7.91
C GLU A 40 -0.72 -14.12 -6.69
N PRO A 41 0.60 -13.88 -6.62
CA PRO A 41 1.22 -13.25 -5.47
C PRO A 41 0.60 -11.89 -5.15
N ALA A 42 0.39 -11.62 -3.87
CA ALA A 42 -0.09 -10.33 -3.41
C ALA A 42 0.90 -9.22 -3.81
N TYR A 43 0.42 -8.23 -4.55
CA TYR A 43 1.20 -7.07 -4.97
C TYR A 43 0.81 -5.84 -4.15
N TRP A 44 1.78 -4.95 -3.96
CA TRP A 44 1.52 -3.60 -3.48
C TRP A 44 1.12 -2.76 -4.68
N GLU A 45 -0.09 -2.21 -4.67
CA GLU A 45 -0.46 -1.15 -5.61
C GLU A 45 -0.04 0.19 -5.01
N GLU A 46 1.10 0.71 -5.47
CA GLU A 46 1.52 2.06 -5.14
C GLU A 46 0.81 3.03 -6.10
N THR A 47 -0.13 3.81 -5.60
CA THR A 47 -0.58 5.00 -6.34
C THR A 47 0.50 6.06 -6.23
N VAL A 48 1.42 6.10 -7.19
CA VAL A 48 2.35 7.22 -7.34
C VAL A 48 1.53 8.42 -7.80
N TYR A 49 1.16 9.31 -6.88
CA TYR A 49 0.74 10.65 -7.24
C TYR A 49 1.99 11.37 -7.75
N LEU A 50 2.22 11.35 -9.06
CA LEU A 50 3.15 12.28 -9.71
C LEU A 50 2.61 13.68 -9.43
N ASP A 51 3.18 14.37 -8.44
CA ASP A 51 2.87 15.76 -8.17
C ASP A 51 3.50 16.58 -9.32
N PRO A 52 2.72 17.15 -10.26
CA PRO A 52 3.24 17.80 -11.46
C PRO A 52 4.08 19.06 -11.15
N VAL A 53 4.12 19.48 -9.88
CA VAL A 53 4.93 20.61 -9.41
C VAL A 53 6.40 20.20 -9.23
N LEU A 54 6.69 18.94 -8.88
CA LEU A 54 8.07 18.47 -8.68
C LEU A 54 8.83 18.26 -10.00
N GLU A 55 8.13 17.91 -11.09
CA GLU A 55 8.74 17.76 -12.42
C GLU A 55 9.24 19.08 -13.02
N ALA A 56 8.69 20.23 -12.59
CA ALA A 56 9.13 21.53 -13.07
C ALA A 56 10.50 21.95 -12.47
N GLU A 57 10.80 21.56 -11.23
CA GLU A 57 12.04 21.96 -10.55
C GLU A 57 13.24 21.06 -10.92
N GLU A 58 13.02 19.78 -11.24
CA GLU A 58 14.10 18.90 -11.70
C GLU A 58 14.60 19.25 -13.11
N LEU A 59 13.73 19.71 -14.01
CA LEU A 59 14.09 20.07 -15.39
C LEU A 59 14.89 21.38 -15.51
N GLU A 60 14.74 22.33 -14.58
CA GLU A 60 15.52 23.57 -14.58
C GLU A 60 16.95 23.40 -14.04
N SER A 61 17.16 22.44 -13.15
CA SER A 61 18.48 22.17 -12.56
C SER A 61 19.50 21.58 -13.55
N VAL A 62 19.02 20.98 -14.65
CA VAL A 62 19.85 20.31 -15.68
C VAL A 62 20.40 21.29 -16.73
N GLN A 63 19.88 22.52 -16.84
CA GLN A 63 20.24 23.42 -17.95
C GLN A 63 21.38 24.41 -17.68
N ILE A 64 22.05 24.38 -16.52
CA ILE A 64 23.17 25.31 -16.19
C ILE A 64 24.57 24.70 -16.32
N SER A 65 24.73 23.64 -17.13
CA SER A 65 26.06 23.11 -17.49
C SER A 65 26.21 23.04 -19.01
N GLY A 66 26.29 24.21 -19.65
CA GLY A 66 26.70 24.39 -21.04
C GLY A 66 27.91 25.30 -21.12
#